data_AF-A0A2W4XQR6-F1
#
_entry.id   AF-A0A2W4XQR6-F1
#
_cell.length_a   1.000
_cell.length_b   1.000
_cell.length_c   1.000
_cell.angle_alpha   90.00
_cell.angle_beta   90.00
_cell.angle_gamma   90.00
#
_symmetry.space_group_name_H-M   'P 1'
#
loop_
_entity.id
_entity.type
_entity.pdbx_description
1 polymer ?
#
loop_
_entity_poly.entity_id
_entity_poly.type
_entity_poly.pdbx_seq_one_letter_code
_entity_poly.pdbx_strand_id
1 'polypeptide(L)'
;METEIDKAIEEIKSVIKSHSKMLDELYLSHEVNVSENYLSLVCCCKSGDTLELRVIEDNERRNLRVPMTSRDYQKQGGHRELQNKFDRHNPIAWKIEVKRKSTKSNYEIGFGGSERNWDIKSFEASFIHTFCLKK
;
A
#
# COMPACT_ATOMS: atom_id res chain seq x y z
N MET A 1 22.64 -1.88 1.75
CA MET A 1 22.33 -1.23 0.47
C MET A 1 20.88 -0.83 0.60
N GLU A 2 20.59 0.47 0.70
CA GLU A 2 19.22 0.95 0.94
C GLU A 2 18.39 0.74 -0.33
N THR A 3 17.27 0.02 -0.21
CA THR A 3 16.40 -0.30 -1.35
C THR A 3 15.48 0.87 -1.68
N GLU A 4 14.87 0.90 -2.87
CA GLU A 4 13.90 1.95 -3.21
C GLU A 4 12.70 1.97 -2.27
N ILE A 5 12.28 0.81 -1.76
CA ILE A 5 11.19 0.73 -0.78
C ILE A 5 11.61 1.31 0.58
N ASP A 6 12.86 1.13 1.01
CA ASP A 6 13.37 1.72 2.26
C ASP A 6 13.30 3.27 2.22
N LYS A 7 13.69 3.86 1.09
CA LYS A 7 13.60 5.32 0.89
C LYS A 7 12.16 5.81 0.94
N ALA A 8 11.25 5.13 0.22
CA ALA A 8 9.83 5.47 0.26
C ALA A 8 9.25 5.32 1.68
N ILE A 9 9.65 4.30 2.44
CA ILE A 9 9.24 4.10 3.83
C ILE A 9 9.66 5.27 4.71
N GLU A 10 10.92 5.72 4.63
CA GLU A 10 11.38 6.84 5.45
C GLU A 10 10.69 8.17 5.08
N GLU A 11 10.43 8.40 3.79
CA GLU A 11 9.65 9.56 3.34
C GLU A 11 8.20 9.51 3.85
N ILE A 12 7.52 8.36 3.73
CA ILE A 12 6.14 8.15 4.21
C ILE A 12 6.07 8.33 5.73
N LYS A 13 7.02 7.75 6.46
CA LYS A 13 7.14 7.88 7.92
C LYS A 13 7.31 9.34 8.33
N SER A 14 8.08 10.13 7.58
CA SER A 14 8.22 11.57 7.80
C SER A 14 6.88 12.30 7.63
N VAL A 15 6.12 11.99 6.58
CA VAL A 15 4.78 12.57 6.35
C VAL A 15 3.79 12.20 7.45
N ILE A 16 3.76 10.93 7.88
CA ILE A 16 2.89 10.49 8.98
C ILE A 16 3.25 11.25 10.26
N LYS A 17 4.54 11.40 10.54
CA LYS A 17 5.03 12.15 11.71
C LYS A 17 4.68 13.63 11.65
N SER A 18 4.78 14.29 10.49
CA SER A 18 4.42 15.70 10.36
C SER A 18 2.93 15.96 10.59
N HIS A 19 2.09 14.95 10.36
CA HIS A 19 0.63 15.01 10.52
C HIS A 19 0.10 14.30 11.78
N SER A 20 0.97 13.82 12.68
CA SER A 20 0.56 12.98 13.82
C SER A 20 -0.47 13.66 14.72
N LYS A 21 -0.33 14.98 14.94
CA LYS A 21 -1.29 15.77 15.74
C LYS A 21 -2.71 15.74 15.15
N MET A 22 -2.84 15.82 13.82
CA MET A 22 -4.16 15.74 13.18
C MET A 22 -4.74 14.33 13.32
N LEU A 23 -3.91 13.29 13.25
CA LEU A 23 -4.34 11.92 13.48
C LEU A 23 -4.87 11.74 14.92
N ASP A 24 -4.17 12.30 15.91
CA ASP A 24 -4.58 12.27 17.33
C ASP A 24 -5.93 12.97 17.56
N GLU A 25 -6.23 14.04 16.83
CA GLU A 25 -7.49 14.76 16.94
C GLU A 25 -8.67 14.02 16.28
N LEU A 26 -8.40 13.27 15.21
CA LEU A 26 -9.43 12.63 14.38
C LEU A 26 -9.77 11.21 14.84
N TYR A 27 -8.78 10.45 15.30
CA TYR A 27 -8.91 9.04 15.62
C TYR A 27 -8.88 8.79 17.13
N LEU A 28 -9.42 7.65 17.58
CA LEU A 28 -9.32 7.22 18.97
C LEU A 28 -7.88 6.81 19.33
N SER A 29 -7.19 6.22 18.37
CA SER A 29 -5.78 5.88 18.45
C SER A 29 -5.22 5.74 17.04
N HIS A 30 -3.90 5.90 16.92
CA HIS A 30 -3.16 5.53 15.73
C HIS A 30 -1.87 4.82 16.10
N GLU A 31 -1.45 3.85 15.30
CA GLU A 31 -0.24 3.07 15.51
C GLU A 31 0.57 2.99 14.22
N VAL A 32 1.87 3.27 14.31
CA VAL A 32 2.81 3.17 13.19
C VAL A 32 3.77 2.04 13.47
N ASN A 33 3.75 1.02 12.62
CA ASN A 33 4.64 -0.12 12.68
C ASN A 33 5.60 -0.08 11.49
N VAL A 34 6.90 -0.16 11.75
CA VAL A 34 7.95 -0.14 10.74
C VAL A 34 8.87 -1.33 10.95
N SER A 35 9.12 -2.08 9.88
CA SER A 35 10.12 -3.15 9.82
C SER A 35 10.79 -3.14 8.44
N GLU A 36 11.71 -4.08 8.19
CA GLU A 36 12.38 -4.19 6.89
C GLU A 36 11.37 -4.32 5.75
N ASN A 37 11.47 -3.45 4.74
CA ASN A 37 10.58 -3.37 3.57
C ASN A 37 9.08 -3.31 3.90
N TYR A 38 8.73 -2.80 5.09
CA TYR A 38 7.35 -2.72 5.56
C TYR A 38 7.08 -1.49 6.41
N LEU A 39 5.99 -0.80 6.09
CA LEU A 39 5.40 0.21 6.97
C LEU A 39 3.89 -0.02 7.03
N SER A 40 3.32 0.14 8.22
CA SER A 40 1.87 0.28 8.35
C SER A 40 1.48 1.39 9.32
N LEU A 41 0.41 2.08 8.97
CA LEU A 41 -0.31 3.00 9.83
C LEU A 41 -1.72 2.43 10.03
N VAL A 42 -2.12 2.26 11.29
CA VAL A 42 -3.45 1.80 11.66
C VAL A 42 -4.13 2.89 12.48
N CYS A 43 -5.28 3.38 12.04
CA CYS A 43 -6.06 4.43 12.68
C CYS A 43 -7.44 3.91 13.08
N CYS A 44 -7.77 3.98 14.38
CA CYS A 44 -9.04 3.52 14.92
C CYS A 44 -10.07 4.65 14.90
N CYS A 45 -11.12 4.50 14.10
CA CYS A 45 -12.20 5.49 14.00
C CYS A 45 -13.15 5.39 15.20
N LYS A 46 -13.80 6.52 15.55
CA LYS A 46 -14.85 6.55 16.58
C LYS A 46 -16.05 5.66 16.27
N SER A 47 -16.29 5.35 14.99
CA SER A 47 -17.33 4.42 14.54
C SER A 47 -17.01 2.94 14.85
N GLY A 48 -15.79 2.62 15.28
CA GLY A 48 -15.30 1.25 15.41
C GLY A 48 -14.68 0.68 14.14
N ASP A 49 -14.66 1.44 13.03
CA ASP A 49 -13.91 1.06 11.83
C ASP A 49 -12.41 1.32 12.01
N THR A 50 -11.59 0.61 11.26
CA THR A 50 -10.14 0.84 11.19
C THR A 50 -9.75 1.29 9.80
N LEU A 51 -8.93 2.34 9.71
CA LEU A 51 -8.23 2.72 8.49
C LEU A 51 -6.79 2.24 8.56
N GLU A 52 -6.34 1.60 7.50
CA GLU A 52 -5.03 1.01 7.46
C GLU A 52 -4.33 1.41 6.16
N LEU A 53 -3.14 1.99 6.28
CA LEU A 53 -2.20 2.18 5.19
C LEU A 53 -1.07 1.19 5.35
N ARG A 54 -0.67 0.51 4.27
CA ARG A 54 0.47 -0.40 4.23
C ARG A 54 1.38 -0.07 3.07
N VAL A 55 2.68 -0.10 3.29
CA VAL A 55 3.73 -0.08 2.29
C VAL A 55 4.40 -1.45 2.34
N ILE A 56 4.29 -2.22 1.27
CA ILE A 56 4.72 -3.61 1.20
C ILE A 56 5.38 -3.91 -0.13
N GLU A 57 6.23 -4.94 -0.16
CA GLU A 57 6.73 -5.52 -1.40
C GLU A 57 5.58 -6.14 -2.22
N ASP A 58 5.58 -5.91 -3.54
CA ASP A 58 4.59 -6.48 -4.45
C ASP A 58 5.08 -7.83 -4.96
N ASN A 59 4.93 -8.86 -4.12
CA ASN A 59 5.43 -10.20 -4.42
C ASN A 59 4.85 -10.82 -5.70
N GLU A 60 3.66 -10.40 -6.14
CA GLU A 60 3.07 -10.88 -7.40
C GLU A 60 3.85 -10.35 -8.61
N ARG A 61 4.30 -9.09 -8.53
CA ARG A 61 5.11 -8.47 -9.58
C ARG A 61 6.60 -8.81 -9.46
N ARG A 62 7.10 -9.07 -8.25
CA ARG A 62 8.49 -9.50 -8.02
C ARG A 62 8.73 -10.94 -8.44
N ASN A 63 7.79 -11.84 -8.21
CA ASN A 63 7.96 -13.26 -8.44
C ASN A 63 7.12 -13.73 -9.62
N LEU A 64 7.65 -13.53 -10.83
CA LEU A 64 6.96 -13.99 -12.03
C LEU A 64 6.98 -15.53 -12.10
N ARG A 65 5.81 -16.14 -12.05
CA ARG A 65 5.67 -17.60 -12.16
C ARG A 65 5.33 -18.01 -13.59
N VAL A 66 6.33 -18.45 -14.34
CA VAL A 66 6.13 -18.97 -15.70
C VAL A 66 5.34 -20.29 -15.64
N PRO A 67 4.20 -20.41 -16.36
CA PRO A 67 3.44 -21.66 -16.41
C PRO A 67 4.25 -22.72 -17.16
N MET A 68 4.35 -23.91 -16.57
CA MET A 68 5.07 -25.04 -17.17
C MET A 68 4.16 -26.02 -17.93
N THR A 69 2.84 -25.92 -17.71
CA THR A 69 1.84 -26.78 -18.36
C THR A 69 0.73 -25.94 -18.98
N SER A 70 0.04 -26.49 -19.99
CA SER A 70 -1.12 -25.84 -20.61
C SER A 70 -2.24 -25.57 -19.60
N ARG A 71 -2.36 -26.41 -18.57
CA ARG A 71 -3.32 -26.22 -17.47
C ARG A 71 -2.96 -25.02 -16.61
N ASP A 72 -1.68 -24.84 -16.28
CA ASP A 72 -1.21 -23.68 -15.52
C ASP A 72 -1.34 -22.40 -16.34
N TYR A 73 -1.06 -22.48 -17.64
CA TYR A 73 -1.26 -21.37 -18.56
C TYR A 73 -2.71 -20.88 -18.57
N GLN A 74 -3.69 -21.80 -18.66
CA GLN A 74 -5.10 -21.45 -18.57
C GLN A 74 -5.49 -20.89 -17.20
N LYS A 75 -5.01 -21.49 -16.10
CA LYS A 75 -5.26 -20.99 -14.73
C LYS A 75 -4.73 -19.58 -14.51
N GLN A 76 -3.66 -19.20 -15.18
CA GLN A 76 -3.08 -17.88 -15.09
C GLN A 76 -3.74 -16.82 -15.99
N GLY A 77 -4.82 -17.18 -16.70
CA GLY A 77 -5.60 -16.29 -17.57
C GLY A 77 -5.23 -16.36 -19.05
N GLY A 78 -4.35 -17.29 -19.45
CA GLY A 78 -3.93 -17.47 -20.84
C GLY A 78 -3.03 -16.34 -21.35
N HIS A 79 -3.00 -16.16 -22.69
CA HIS A 79 -1.99 -15.34 -23.37
C HIS A 79 -1.91 -13.91 -22.85
N ARG A 80 -3.05 -13.21 -22.85
CA ARG A 80 -3.12 -11.78 -22.54
C ARG A 80 -2.75 -11.49 -21.08
N GLU A 81 -3.29 -12.28 -20.15
CA GLU A 81 -2.98 -12.11 -18.73
C GLU A 81 -1.54 -12.48 -18.41
N LEU A 82 -0.99 -13.49 -19.08
CA LEU A 82 0.41 -13.83 -18.94
C LEU A 82 1.30 -12.70 -19.44
N GLN A 83 1.04 -12.17 -20.63
CA GLN A 83 1.80 -11.05 -21.19
C GLN A 83 1.73 -9.81 -20.28
N ASN A 84 0.55 -9.46 -19.77
CA ASN A 84 0.39 -8.40 -18.77
C ASN A 84 1.25 -8.63 -17.52
N LYS A 85 1.36 -9.86 -17.03
CA LYS A 85 2.22 -10.20 -15.88
C LYS A 85 3.70 -10.04 -16.20
N PHE A 86 4.14 -10.47 -17.38
CA PHE A 86 5.51 -10.25 -17.85
C PHE A 86 5.82 -8.74 -17.94
N ASP A 87 4.93 -7.94 -18.53
CA ASP A 87 5.12 -6.48 -18.69
C ASP A 87 5.11 -5.73 -17.35
N ARG A 88 4.41 -6.27 -16.35
CA ARG A 88 4.34 -5.71 -14.99
C ARG A 88 5.44 -6.24 -14.07
N HIS A 89 6.16 -7.28 -14.47
CA HIS A 89 7.22 -7.88 -13.66
C HIS A 89 8.29 -6.83 -13.34
N ASN A 90 8.61 -6.72 -12.06
CA ASN A 90 9.68 -5.86 -11.59
C ASN A 90 10.27 -6.46 -10.30
N PRO A 91 11.55 -6.87 -10.29
CA PRO A 91 12.21 -7.48 -9.14
C PRO A 91 12.25 -6.61 -7.87
N ILE A 92 12.06 -5.29 -8.00
CA ILE A 92 12.02 -4.34 -6.89
C ILE A 92 10.62 -3.76 -6.64
N ALA A 93 9.57 -4.38 -7.20
CA ALA A 93 8.22 -3.88 -7.08
C ALA A 93 7.75 -3.78 -5.62
N TRP A 94 7.12 -2.65 -5.31
CA TRP A 94 6.46 -2.40 -4.03
C TRP A 94 5.19 -1.61 -4.26
N LYS A 95 4.26 -1.65 -3.30
CA LYS A 95 2.97 -0.97 -3.40
C LYS A 95 2.49 -0.41 -2.07
N ILE A 96 1.61 0.57 -2.18
CA ILE A 96 0.84 1.14 -1.09
C ILE A 96 -0.58 0.64 -1.19
N GLU A 97 -1.07 0.05 -0.09
CA GLU A 97 -2.46 -0.36 0.05
C GLU A 97 -3.13 0.47 1.14
N VAL A 98 -4.29 1.05 0.85
CA VAL A 98 -5.10 1.74 1.85
C VAL A 98 -6.45 1.06 1.95
N LYS A 99 -6.80 0.62 3.16
CA LYS A 99 -7.99 -0.20 3.42
C LYS A 99 -8.80 0.36 4.58
N ARG A 100 -10.12 0.31 4.45
CA ARG A 100 -11.07 0.49 5.55
C ARG A 100 -11.60 -0.86 5.95
N LYS A 101 -11.33 -1.26 7.18
CA LYS A 101 -11.82 -2.48 7.80
C LYS A 101 -12.99 -2.14 8.71
N SER A 102 -14.13 -2.73 8.42
CA SER A 102 -15.33 -2.69 9.25
C SER A 102 -15.69 -4.11 9.69
N THR A 103 -16.52 -4.25 10.70
CA THR A 103 -17.02 -5.56 11.16
C THR A 103 -17.75 -6.35 10.08
N LYS A 104 -18.31 -5.67 9.07
CA LYS A 104 -19.09 -6.30 7.99
C LYS A 104 -18.29 -6.51 6.70
N SER A 105 -17.20 -5.78 6.48
CA SER A 105 -16.51 -5.76 5.19
C SER A 105 -15.19 -4.99 5.23
N ASN A 106 -14.30 -5.35 4.30
CA ASN A 106 -13.04 -4.67 4.06
C ASN A 106 -13.07 -4.06 2.66
N TYR A 107 -12.81 -2.76 2.54
CA TYR A 107 -12.76 -2.06 1.27
C TYR A 107 -11.38 -1.44 1.07
N GLU A 108 -10.83 -1.54 -0.13
CA GLU A 108 -9.75 -0.64 -0.53
C GLU A 108 -10.35 0.76 -0.69
N ILE A 109 -9.77 1.72 0.01
CA ILE A 109 -10.24 3.10 0.00
C ILE A 109 -9.07 4.06 -0.18
N GLY A 110 -9.30 5.21 -0.80
CA GLY A 110 -8.28 6.23 -0.93
C GLY A 110 -7.42 6.03 -2.16
N PHE A 111 -6.11 5.94 -1.96
CA PHE A 111 -5.12 5.99 -3.04
C PHE A 111 -4.21 4.76 -3.04
N GLY A 112 -3.60 4.51 -4.19
CA GLY A 112 -2.52 3.56 -4.35
C GLY A 112 -1.23 4.28 -4.75
N GLY A 113 -0.11 3.62 -4.53
CA GLY A 113 1.21 4.07 -4.96
C GLY A 113 2.11 2.87 -5.15
N SER A 114 3.16 3.02 -5.94
CA SER A 114 4.10 1.96 -6.28
C SER A 114 5.41 2.56 -6.74
N GLU A 115 6.39 1.72 -6.99
CA GLU A 115 7.69 2.15 -7.50
C GLU A 115 7.60 2.86 -8.86
N ARG A 116 6.53 2.63 -9.64
CA ARG A 116 6.35 3.25 -10.96
C ARG A 116 5.80 4.67 -10.92
N ASN A 117 5.15 5.05 -9.84
CA ASN A 117 4.42 6.33 -9.73
C ASN A 117 4.64 7.00 -8.38
N TRP A 118 5.81 6.75 -7.77
CA TRP A 118 6.16 7.33 -6.48
C TRP A 118 6.48 8.81 -6.62
N ASP A 119 5.76 9.63 -5.86
CA ASP A 119 6.05 11.05 -5.66
C ASP A 119 5.54 11.44 -4.27
N ILE A 120 6.44 11.98 -3.44
CA ILE A 120 6.14 12.29 -2.05
C ILE A 120 5.05 13.37 -1.91
N LYS A 121 5.00 14.34 -2.82
CA LYS A 121 4.00 15.42 -2.77
C LYS A 121 2.60 14.88 -3.10
N SER A 122 2.51 14.05 -4.14
CA SER A 122 1.27 13.38 -4.53
C SER A 122 0.78 12.42 -3.44
N PHE A 123 1.71 11.71 -2.79
CA PHE A 123 1.43 10.87 -1.63
C PHE A 123 0.86 11.71 -0.47
N GLU A 124 1.55 12.78 -0.06
CA GLU A 124 1.17 13.62 1.07
C GLU A 124 -0.20 14.25 0.86
N ALA A 125 -0.49 14.77 -0.33
CA ALA A 125 -1.82 15.30 -0.66
C ALA A 125 -2.92 14.22 -0.54
N SER A 126 -2.66 13.03 -1.06
CA SER A 126 -3.61 11.90 -0.99
C SER A 126 -3.79 11.37 0.43
N PHE A 127 -2.71 11.38 1.21
CA PHE A 127 -2.69 11.02 2.63
C PHE A 127 -3.56 11.99 3.44
N ILE A 128 -3.34 13.29 3.31
CA ILE A 128 -4.13 14.32 3.99
C ILE A 128 -5.61 14.16 3.64
N HIS A 129 -5.93 14.02 2.35
CA HIS A 129 -7.31 13.86 1.91
C HIS A 129 -8.00 12.61 2.49
N THR A 130 -7.24 11.53 2.69
CA THR A 130 -7.80 10.25 3.11
C THR A 130 -7.85 10.11 4.64
N PHE A 131 -6.83 10.59 5.35
CA PHE A 131 -6.62 10.38 6.78
C PHE A 131 -6.80 11.64 7.63
N CYS A 132 -6.62 12.85 7.07
CA CYS A 132 -6.57 14.09 7.85
C CYS A 132 -7.76 15.02 7.61
N LEU A 133 -8.64 14.71 6.65
CA LEU A 133 -9.90 15.45 6.46
C LEU A 133 -11.02 14.80 7.26
N LYS A 134 -11.76 15.62 8.03
CA LYS A 134 -13.01 15.21 8.68
C LYS A 134 -13.99 14.77 7.59
N LYS A 135 -14.45 13.52 7.67
CA LYS A 135 -15.58 12.99 6.90
C LYS A 135 -16.85 13.03 7.72
#